data_AF-A0A521MFT3-F1
#
_entry.id   AF-A0A521MFT3-F1
#
_cell.length_a   1.000
_cell.length_b   1.000
_cell.length_c   1.000
_cell.angle_alpha   90.00
_cell.angle_beta   90.00
_cell.angle_gamma   90.00
#
_symmetry.space_group_name_H-M   'P 1'
#
loop_
_entity.id
_entity.type
_entity.pdbx_description
1 polymer ?
#
loop_
_entity_poly.entity_id
_entity_poly.type
_entity_poly.pdbx_seq_one_letter_code
_entity_poly.pdbx_strand_id
1 'polypeptide(L)'
;NPKINPDKQTASQYFTIFNKYTLEMRYPLSLNPSSTIYALGFFEAANGWYDFKDYNPFKLRRSVGLGMRFFLPMFGLLGFDYGIGLDRFTQGGALKDATRFTFMLGFEPE
;
A
#
# COMPACT_ATOMS: atom_id res chain seq x y z
N ASN A 1 10.89 -20.94 -6.38
CA ASN A 1 10.66 -20.80 -7.84
C ASN A 1 10.00 -19.44 -8.11
N PRO A 2 10.76 -18.33 -8.25
CA PRO A 2 10.18 -17.00 -8.34
C PRO A 2 9.91 -16.63 -9.81
N LYS A 3 8.72 -16.97 -10.31
CA LYS A 3 8.26 -16.59 -11.66
C LYS A 3 7.04 -15.68 -11.60
N ILE A 4 7.17 -14.53 -10.96
CA ILE A 4 6.14 -13.49 -11.07
C ILE A 4 6.82 -12.16 -11.34
N ASN A 5 6.84 -11.80 -12.62
CA ASN A 5 7.35 -10.54 -13.15
C ASN A 5 6.30 -9.45 -12.91
N PRO A 6 6.61 -8.36 -12.18
CA PRO A 6 5.64 -7.33 -11.82
C PRO A 6 5.16 -6.44 -13.00
N ASP A 7 5.74 -6.59 -14.19
CA ASP A 7 5.44 -5.73 -15.36
C ASP A 7 4.43 -6.32 -16.36
N LYS A 8 3.81 -7.47 -16.09
CA LYS A 8 2.75 -8.03 -16.95
C LYS A 8 1.37 -7.78 -16.33
N GLN A 9 0.72 -6.67 -16.72
CA GLN A 9 -0.68 -6.35 -16.46
C GLN A 9 -1.67 -7.21 -17.29
N THR A 10 -1.45 -8.52 -17.39
CA THR A 10 -2.44 -9.42 -17.96
C THR A 10 -2.50 -10.66 -17.08
N ALA A 11 -3.37 -10.61 -16.08
CA ALA A 11 -3.67 -11.78 -15.26
C ALA A 11 -4.46 -12.78 -16.12
N SER A 12 -3.76 -13.74 -16.74
CA SER A 12 -4.42 -14.86 -17.43
C SER A 12 -5.09 -15.86 -16.47
N GLN A 13 -4.88 -15.69 -15.16
CA GLN A 13 -5.43 -16.56 -14.13
C GLN A 13 -5.74 -15.70 -12.90
N TYR A 14 -7.00 -15.70 -12.48
CA TYR A 14 -7.43 -15.03 -11.26
C TYR A 14 -7.10 -15.92 -10.06
N PHE A 15 -6.63 -15.31 -8.97
CA PHE A 15 -6.47 -16.04 -7.72
C PHE A 15 -7.85 -16.45 -7.20
N THR A 16 -8.06 -17.75 -6.96
CA THR A 16 -9.30 -18.26 -6.39
C THR A 16 -9.42 -17.89 -4.91
N ILE A 17 -8.30 -17.66 -4.23
CA ILE A 17 -8.25 -17.30 -2.80
C ILE A 17 -7.30 -16.12 -2.63
N PHE A 18 -7.79 -15.03 -2.05
CA PHE A 18 -7.00 -13.84 -1.76
C PHE A 18 -7.22 -13.41 -0.31
N ASN A 19 -6.13 -13.06 0.37
CA ASN A 19 -6.18 -12.53 1.73
C ASN A 19 -5.45 -11.19 1.74
N LYS A 20 -6.17 -10.16 2.18
CA LYS A 20 -5.63 -8.82 2.37
C LYS A 20 -6.00 -8.32 3.75
N TYR A 21 -4.98 -7.97 4.51
CA TYR A 21 -5.10 -7.33 5.80
C TYR A 21 -4.50 -5.94 5.67
N THR A 22 -5.31 -4.93 5.96
CA THR A 22 -4.90 -3.53 5.96
C THR A 22 -5.17 -2.97 7.33
N LEU A 23 -4.15 -2.36 7.91
CA LEU A 23 -4.24 -1.62 9.14
C LEU A 23 -3.79 -0.20 8.84
N GLU A 24 -4.68 0.75 9.05
CA GLU A 24 -4.42 2.18 8.87
C GLU A 24 -4.57 2.86 10.23
N MET A 25 -3.49 3.45 10.72
CA MET A 25 -3.48 4.33 11.89
C MET A 25 -3.44 5.78 11.41
N ARG A 26 -4.46 6.56 11.76
CA ARG A 26 -4.57 7.97 11.36
C ARG A 26 -4.45 8.85 12.59
N TYR A 27 -3.48 9.75 12.59
CA TYR A 27 -3.29 10.73 13.66
C TYR A 27 -3.57 12.15 13.12
N PRO A 28 -4.58 12.86 13.66
CA PRO A 28 -4.84 14.23 13.26
C PRO A 28 -3.74 15.14 13.80
N LEU A 29 -2.94 15.72 12.91
CA LEU A 29 -1.90 16.68 13.28
C LEU A 29 -2.49 18.09 13.41
N SER A 30 -3.45 18.43 12.56
CA SER A 30 -4.14 19.72 12.58
C SER A 30 -5.61 19.52 12.18
N LEU A 31 -6.50 19.98 13.05
CA LEU A 31 -7.96 20.00 12.86
C LEU A 31 -8.44 21.40 12.42
N ASN A 32 -7.54 22.24 11.91
CA ASN A 32 -7.92 23.58 11.49
C ASN A 32 -8.93 23.54 10.34
N PRO A 33 -9.98 24.37 10.39
CA PRO A 33 -11.05 24.37 9.39
C PRO A 33 -10.59 24.80 7.99
N SER A 34 -9.42 25.45 7.87
CA SER A 34 -8.84 25.87 6.59
C SER A 34 -7.91 24.82 5.96
N SER A 35 -7.43 23.83 6.71
CA SER A 35 -6.59 22.74 6.20
C SER A 35 -6.49 21.65 7.26
N THR A 36 -7.12 20.51 6.97
CA THR A 36 -7.02 19.35 7.87
C THR A 36 -5.87 18.47 7.43
N ILE A 37 -4.95 18.20 8.36
CA ILE A 37 -3.73 17.44 8.08
C ILE A 37 -3.74 16.18 8.93
N TYR A 38 -3.64 15.03 8.28
CA TYR A 38 -3.55 13.73 8.92
C TYR A 38 -2.20 13.09 8.61
N ALA A 39 -1.50 12.65 9.65
CA ALA A 39 -0.49 11.62 9.48
C ALA A 39 -1.19 10.26 9.39
N LEU A 40 -0.73 9.43 8.48
CA LEU A 40 -1.20 8.07 8.25
C LEU A 40 -0.02 7.12 8.46
N GLY A 41 -0.11 6.18 9.38
CA GLY A 41 0.69 4.97 9.33
C GLY A 41 -0.14 3.87 8.69
N PHE A 42 0.40 3.17 7.70
CA PHE A 42 -0.29 2.02 7.13
C PHE A 42 0.58 0.77 7.21
N PHE A 43 -0.06 -0.34 7.52
CA PHE A 43 0.51 -1.68 7.48
C PHE A 43 -0.40 -2.51 6.58
N GLU A 44 0.14 -3.07 5.52
CA GLU A 44 -0.59 -3.94 4.61
C GLU A 44 0.09 -5.31 4.57
N ALA A 45 -0.70 -6.37 4.64
CA ALA A 45 -0.23 -7.73 4.43
C ALA A 45 -1.18 -8.40 3.44
N ALA A 46 -0.69 -8.72 2.25
CA ALA A 46 -1.53 -9.31 1.21
C ALA A 46 -0.82 -10.50 0.55
N ASN A 47 -1.59 -11.55 0.23
CA ASN A 47 -1.15 -12.61 -0.67
C ASN A 47 -2.35 -13.33 -1.31
N GLY A 48 -2.12 -13.88 -2.50
CA GLY A 48 -3.10 -14.64 -3.28
C GLY A 48 -2.60 -16.04 -3.61
N TRP A 49 -3.50 -17.00 -3.59
CA TRP A 49 -3.23 -18.40 -3.92
C TRP A 49 -4.22 -18.89 -4.99
N TYR A 50 -3.75 -19.80 -5.83
CA TYR A 50 -4.55 -20.41 -6.90
C TYR A 50 -5.25 -21.70 -6.41
N ASP A 51 -4.61 -22.48 -5.54
CA ASP A 51 -5.11 -23.78 -5.08
C ASP A 51 -5.31 -23.82 -3.56
N PHE A 52 -6.41 -24.46 -3.11
CA PHE A 52 -6.70 -24.67 -1.68
C PHE A 52 -5.64 -25.51 -0.96
N LYS A 53 -4.94 -26.39 -1.68
CA LYS A 53 -3.89 -27.27 -1.10
C LYS A 53 -2.60 -26.53 -0.73
N ASP A 54 -2.31 -25.42 -1.39
CA ASP A 54 -1.12 -24.60 -1.14
C ASP A 54 -1.42 -23.33 -0.32
N TYR A 55 -2.65 -23.24 0.20
CA TYR A 55 -3.09 -22.11 1.01
C TYR A 55 -2.31 -22.06 2.32
N ASN A 56 -1.48 -21.03 2.47
CA ASN A 56 -0.75 -20.78 3.71
C ASN A 56 -1.06 -19.37 4.24
N PRO A 57 -2.01 -19.22 5.18
CA PRO A 57 -2.42 -17.92 5.70
C PRO A 57 -1.35 -17.19 6.51
N PHE A 58 -0.13 -17.73 6.67
CA PHE A 58 0.98 -17.05 7.34
C PHE A 58 2.01 -16.48 6.36
N LYS A 59 2.01 -16.92 5.10
CA LYS A 59 2.87 -16.37 4.03
C LYS A 59 2.21 -15.16 3.39
N LEU A 60 2.18 -14.04 4.10
CA LEU A 60 1.71 -12.77 3.53
C LEU A 60 2.88 -11.85 3.22
N ARG A 61 2.81 -11.18 2.08
CA ARG A 61 3.76 -10.12 1.74
C ARG A 61 3.37 -8.89 2.55
N ARG A 62 4.23 -8.50 3.48
CA ARG A 62 3.99 -7.39 4.40
C ARG A 62 4.66 -6.14 3.88
N SER A 63 3.95 -5.04 3.89
CA SER A 63 4.46 -3.70 3.66
C SER A 63 4.01 -2.79 4.80
N VAL A 64 4.88 -1.85 5.14
CA VAL A 64 4.59 -0.83 6.13
C VAL A 64 4.93 0.51 5.54
N GLY A 65 4.23 1.55 5.92
CA GLY A 65 4.49 2.86 5.39
C GLY A 65 3.92 3.96 6.25
N LEU A 66 4.38 5.15 5.93
CA LEU A 66 3.90 6.39 6.50
C LEU A 66 3.43 7.26 5.36
N GLY A 67 2.35 7.97 5.59
CA GLY A 67 1.76 8.90 4.66
C GLY A 67 1.25 10.13 5.37
N MET A 68 0.96 11.14 4.57
CA MET A 68 0.35 12.39 4.99
C MET A 68 -0.79 12.70 4.04
N ARG A 69 -1.94 13.04 4.61
CA ARG A 69 -3.12 13.48 3.85
C ARG A 69 -3.45 14.91 4.24
N PHE A 70 -3.42 15.79 3.25
CA PHE A 70 -3.78 17.19 3.37
C PHE A 70 -5.11 17.40 2.66
N PHE A 71 -6.11 17.86 3.40
CA PHE A 71 -7.41 18.23 2.87
C PHE A 71 -7.43 19.74 2.70
N LEU A 72 -7.30 20.18 1.45
CA LEU A 72 -7.24 21.59 1.10
C LEU A 72 -8.61 22.02 0.54
N PRO A 73 -9.20 23.13 1.02
CA PRO A 73 -10.52 23.58 0.60
C PRO A 73 -10.69 23.81 -0.91
N MET A 74 -9.61 24.12 -1.63
CA MET A 74 -9.65 24.43 -3.07
C MET A 74 -8.99 23.38 -3.96
N PHE A 75 -8.14 22.52 -3.42
CA PHE A 75 -7.32 21.56 -4.19
C PHE A 75 -7.70 20.10 -3.93
N GLY A 76 -8.66 19.86 -3.02
CA GLY A 76 -9.12 18.53 -2.65
C GLY A 76 -8.12 17.78 -1.75
N LEU A 77 -8.07 16.45 -1.90
CA LEU A 77 -7.22 15.57 -1.11
C LEU A 77 -5.84 15.44 -1.78
N LEU A 78 -4.83 15.96 -1.09
CA LEU A 78 -3.43 15.75 -1.43
C LEU A 78 -2.83 14.69 -0.51
N GLY A 79 -2.50 13.53 -1.06
CA GLY A 79 -1.93 12.39 -0.33
C GLY A 79 -0.49 12.12 -0.75
N PHE A 80 0.39 12.02 0.23
CA PHE A 80 1.75 11.51 0.04
C PHE A 80 1.89 10.24 0.86
N ASP A 81 2.27 9.13 0.23
CA ASP A 81 2.48 7.86 0.91
C ASP A 81 3.87 7.34 0.58
N TYR A 82 4.58 6.90 1.62
CA TYR A 82 5.88 6.28 1.53
C TYR A 82 5.82 4.90 2.19
N GLY A 83 5.83 3.86 1.37
CA GLY A 83 5.77 2.46 1.80
C GLY A 83 7.09 1.73 1.59
N ILE A 84 7.37 0.77 2.46
CA ILE A 84 8.46 -0.21 2.34
C ILE A 84 7.89 -1.63 2.46
N GLY A 85 8.17 -2.46 1.45
CA GLY A 85 7.83 -3.87 1.44
C GLY A 85 8.85 -4.71 2.20
N LEU A 86 8.51 -5.14 3.41
CA LEU A 86 9.35 -5.99 4.27
C LEU A 86 9.67 -7.33 3.60
N ASP A 87 8.77 -7.84 2.77
CA ASP A 87 8.92 -9.12 2.05
C ASP A 87 9.59 -8.97 0.65
N ARG A 88 10.13 -7.78 0.33
CA ARG A 88 10.97 -7.57 -0.86
C ARG A 88 12.46 -7.50 -0.52
N PHE A 89 12.82 -7.66 0.75
CA PHE A 89 14.20 -7.77 1.20
C PHE A 89 14.77 -9.15 0.80
N THR A 90 15.28 -9.26 -0.42
CA THR A 90 16.08 -10.40 -0.85
C THR A 90 17.54 -10.17 -0.41
N GLN A 91 18.24 -11.23 0.03
CA GLN A 91 19.70 -11.15 0.26
C GLN A 91 20.39 -10.76 -1.06
N GLY A 92 20.77 -9.48 -1.19
CA GLY A 92 21.39 -8.91 -2.39
C GLY A 92 20.54 -7.90 -3.18
N GLY A 93 19.27 -7.69 -2.81
CA GLY A 93 18.41 -6.66 -3.40
C GLY A 93 18.65 -5.28 -2.77
N ALA A 94 18.71 -4.23 -3.59
CA ALA A 94 18.91 -2.88 -3.07
C ALA A 94 17.65 -2.41 -2.31
N LEU A 95 17.83 -1.75 -1.16
CA LEU A 95 16.75 -1.22 -0.32
C LEU A 95 15.73 -0.39 -1.12
N LYS A 96 16.20 0.28 -2.18
CA LYS A 96 15.41 1.08 -3.12
C LYS A 96 14.29 0.31 -3.81
N ASP A 97 14.46 -0.99 -4.05
CA ASP A 97 13.46 -1.82 -4.76
C ASP A 97 12.31 -2.25 -3.83
N ALA A 98 12.53 -2.17 -2.51
CA ALA A 98 11.53 -2.43 -1.49
C ALA A 98 10.70 -1.17 -1.15
N THR A 99 11.23 0.03 -1.40
CA THR A 99 10.54 1.29 -1.10
C THR A 99 9.72 1.80 -2.28
N ARG A 100 8.52 2.32 -2.02
CA ARG A 100 7.64 2.95 -3.01
C ARG A 100 7.09 4.25 -2.44
N PHE A 101 7.30 5.34 -3.16
CA PHE A 101 6.59 6.59 -2.95
C PHE A 101 5.39 6.67 -3.89
N THR A 102 4.24 7.02 -3.35
CA THR A 102 2.99 7.23 -4.08
C THR A 102 2.47 8.61 -3.74
N PHE A 103 2.03 9.31 -4.78
CA PHE A 103 1.37 10.60 -4.68
C PHE A 103 -0.06 10.46 -5.19
N MET A 104 -1.02 10.97 -4.43
CA MET A 104 -2.43 11.02 -4.81
C MET A 104 -2.90 12.46 -4.81
N LEU A 105 -3.53 12.87 -5.91
CA LEU A 105 -4.24 14.13 -6.01
C LEU A 105 -5.69 13.81 -6.36
N GLY A 106 -6.57 13.92 -5.37
CA GLY A 106 -8.01 13.82 -5.55
C GLY A 106 -8.58 15.22 -5.69
N PHE A 107 -9.04 15.56 -6.89
CA PHE A 107 -9.89 16.73 -7.10
C PHE A 107 -11.33 16.27 -6.92
N GLU A 108 -12.00 16.69 -5.85
CA GLU A 108 -13.47 16.61 -5.75
C GLU A 108 -14.02 17.86 -6.47
N PRO A 109 -14.52 17.77 -7.72
CA PRO A 109 -15.49 18.76 -8.18
C PRO A 109 -16.77 18.53 -7.38
N GLU A 110 -17.36 19.59 -6.83
CA GLU A 110 -18.71 19.51 -6.24
C GLU A 110 -19.73 18.86 -7.21
#